data_AF-A0A673G7H3-F1
#
_entry.id   AF-A0A673G7H3-F1
#
_cell.length_a   1.000
_cell.length_b   1.000
_cell.length_c   1.000
_cell.angle_alpha   90.00
_cell.angle_beta   90.00
_cell.angle_gamma   90.00
#
_symmetry.space_group_name_H-M   'P 1'
#
loop_
_entity.id
_entity.type
_entity.pdbx_description
1 polymer ?
#
loop_
_entity_poly.entity_id
_entity_poly.type
_entity_poly.pdbx_seq_one_letter_code
_entity_poly.pdbx_strand_id
1 'polypeptide(L)'
;PVSFFKVLFFISCYIPFAISQIRYSIPEEMSKGSLVGNIAQDLGLDLKRLKSGKARIYTGDNVEYIELNKERGVILIKERIDREALCGQTTPCALHFQIILENPMQLYRVTVEVTDINDNAPMFSKAEMRFEINELSSSGARFILERAIDHDVGRNGLQIVYFLHFYYSNYYSLFLLVSLFCTAKNKKNKKCYASSRRLFIYLF
;
A
#
# COMPACT_ATOMS: atom_id res chain seq x y z
N PRO A 1 -11.41 74.42 21.47
CA PRO A 1 -11.60 73.14 22.19
C PRO A 1 -12.08 72.02 21.25
N VAL A 2 -11.13 71.16 20.84
CA VAL A 2 -11.18 69.70 20.60
C VAL A 2 -12.59 69.05 20.54
N SER A 3 -12.93 68.15 19.61
CA SER A 3 -12.12 67.09 18.99
C SER A 3 -12.85 66.50 17.76
N PHE A 4 -12.18 66.39 16.60
CA PHE A 4 -12.60 65.54 15.48
C PHE A 4 -12.05 64.13 15.71
N PHE A 5 -12.90 63.19 16.15
CA PHE A 5 -12.52 61.79 16.25
C PHE A 5 -12.48 61.15 14.84
N LYS A 6 -11.28 61.02 14.27
CA LYS A 6 -11.03 60.14 13.12
C LYS A 6 -11.01 58.70 13.62
N VAL A 7 -12.04 57.94 13.29
CA VAL A 7 -12.08 56.48 13.52
C VAL A 7 -11.17 55.84 12.46
N LEU A 8 -9.97 55.41 12.86
CA LEU A 8 -9.12 54.55 12.04
C LEU A 8 -9.73 53.13 12.02
N PHE A 9 -10.28 52.72 10.88
CA PHE A 9 -10.59 51.32 10.62
C PHE A 9 -9.28 50.57 10.35
N PHE A 10 -8.73 49.92 11.39
CA PHE A 10 -7.68 48.93 11.19
C PHE A 10 -8.33 47.67 10.59
N ILE A 11 -8.29 47.55 9.26
CA ILE A 11 -8.57 46.28 8.58
C ILE A 11 -7.40 45.37 8.90
N SER A 12 -7.51 44.59 9.97
CA SER A 12 -6.60 43.48 10.22
C SER A 12 -6.86 42.44 9.13
N CYS A 13 -6.08 42.50 8.07
CA CYS A 13 -6.04 41.47 7.04
C CYS A 13 -5.43 40.22 7.70
N TYR A 14 -6.27 39.39 8.30
CA TYR A 14 -5.89 38.04 8.68
C TYR A 14 -5.61 37.30 7.37
N ILE A 15 -4.34 37.23 6.96
CA ILE A 15 -3.92 36.30 5.93
C ILE A 15 -4.01 34.91 6.58
N PRO A 16 -4.95 34.03 6.19
CA PRO A 16 -4.83 32.64 6.57
C PRO A 16 -3.52 32.15 5.95
N PHE A 17 -2.57 31.75 6.80
CA PHE A 17 -1.42 30.98 6.35
C PHE A 17 -1.99 29.62 5.90
N ALA A 18 -2.45 29.55 4.66
CA ALA A 18 -2.86 28.30 4.05
C ALA A 18 -1.58 27.48 3.84
N ILE A 19 -1.33 26.55 4.76
CA ILE A 19 -0.30 25.54 4.57
C ILE A 19 -0.80 24.64 3.44
N SER A 20 -0.33 24.92 2.22
CA SER A 20 -0.58 24.09 1.05
C SER A 20 0.13 22.75 1.24
N GLN A 21 -0.62 21.73 1.67
CA GLN A 21 -0.16 20.35 1.68
C GLN A 21 -0.62 19.66 0.40
N ILE A 22 0.34 19.19 -0.40
CA ILE A 22 0.05 18.45 -1.63
C ILE A 22 -0.02 16.96 -1.31
N ARG A 23 -1.01 16.28 -1.91
CA ARG A 23 -1.21 14.84 -1.76
C ARG A 23 -1.36 14.20 -3.13
N TYR A 24 -0.54 13.20 -3.40
CA TYR A 24 -0.68 12.30 -4.55
C TYR A 24 -0.96 10.88 -4.08
N SER A 25 -1.50 10.06 -4.96
CA SER A 25 -1.68 8.63 -4.74
C SER A 25 -1.14 7.90 -5.96
N ILE A 26 -0.25 6.94 -5.72
CA ILE A 26 0.39 6.14 -6.75
C ILE A 26 0.34 4.67 -6.38
N PRO A 27 0.19 3.77 -7.35
CA PRO A 27 0.41 2.36 -7.10
C PRO A 27 1.89 2.06 -6.87
N GLU A 28 2.16 1.03 -6.09
CA GLU A 28 3.50 0.45 -6.05
C GLU A 28 3.92 -0.17 -7.39
N GLU A 29 5.17 -0.59 -7.48
CA GLU A 29 5.73 -1.24 -8.66
C GLU A 29 5.69 -0.41 -9.96
N MET A 30 5.56 0.90 -9.83
CA MET A 30 5.75 1.83 -10.95
C MET A 30 7.19 1.80 -11.47
N SER A 31 7.35 1.87 -12.79
CA SER A 31 8.67 1.90 -13.42
C SER A 31 9.40 3.22 -13.16
N LYS A 32 10.73 3.18 -13.12
CA LYS A 32 11.57 4.38 -13.04
C LYS A 32 11.23 5.37 -14.16
N GLY A 33 11.20 6.66 -13.84
CA GLY A 33 10.80 7.74 -14.74
C GLY A 33 9.28 7.92 -14.89
N SER A 34 8.46 7.11 -14.24
CA SER A 34 7.00 7.29 -14.25
C SER A 34 6.60 8.58 -13.56
N LEU A 35 5.53 9.21 -14.04
CA LEU A 35 4.99 10.45 -13.51
C LEU A 35 4.21 10.22 -12.22
N VAL A 36 4.56 10.95 -11.15
CA VAL A 36 3.79 10.99 -9.89
C VAL A 36 2.76 12.13 -9.94
N GLY A 37 3.19 13.34 -10.33
CA GLY A 37 2.33 14.52 -10.35
C GLY A 37 3.02 15.78 -10.87
N ASN A 38 2.22 16.79 -11.22
CA ASN A 38 2.71 18.08 -11.74
C ASN A 38 2.79 19.12 -10.61
N ILE A 39 3.93 19.14 -9.94
CA ILE A 39 4.12 20.00 -8.77
C ILE A 39 4.17 21.49 -9.11
N ALA A 40 4.64 21.86 -10.30
CA ALA A 40 4.66 23.25 -10.74
C ALA A 40 3.24 23.80 -10.87
N GLN A 41 2.36 23.05 -11.55
CA GLN A 41 0.97 23.42 -11.73
C GLN A 41 0.21 23.44 -10.40
N ASP A 42 0.39 22.41 -9.56
CA ASP A 42 -0.36 22.27 -8.31
C ASP A 42 0.03 23.33 -7.27
N LEU A 43 1.26 23.83 -7.30
CA LEU A 43 1.73 24.96 -6.48
C LEU A 43 1.53 26.33 -7.13
N GLY A 44 1.05 26.40 -8.37
CA GLY A 44 0.98 27.65 -9.13
C GLY A 44 2.34 28.30 -9.37
N LEU A 45 3.39 27.49 -9.51
CA LEU A 45 4.78 27.94 -9.72
C LEU A 45 5.19 27.81 -11.18
N ASP A 46 5.87 28.83 -11.69
CA ASP A 46 6.53 28.75 -12.99
C ASP A 46 7.78 27.85 -12.97
N LEU A 47 8.08 27.20 -14.09
CA LEU A 47 9.30 26.40 -14.27
C LEU A 47 10.57 27.23 -14.04
N LYS A 48 10.55 28.53 -14.38
CA LYS A 48 11.66 29.45 -14.10
C LYS A 48 11.89 29.60 -12.60
N ARG A 49 10.83 29.64 -11.79
CA ARG A 49 10.90 29.77 -10.34
C ARG A 49 11.49 28.51 -9.69
N LEU A 50 11.16 27.32 -10.19
CA LEU A 50 11.78 26.07 -9.74
C LEU A 50 13.30 26.05 -9.99
N LYS A 51 13.74 26.58 -11.14
CA LYS A 51 15.17 26.67 -11.48
C LYS A 51 15.89 27.76 -10.69
N SER A 52 15.38 29.00 -10.71
CA SER A 52 16.00 30.16 -10.05
C SER A 52 16.01 30.00 -8.53
N GLY A 53 14.95 29.40 -7.97
CA GLY A 53 14.84 29.06 -6.56
C GLY A 53 15.54 27.77 -6.18
N LYS A 54 16.36 27.16 -7.05
CA LYS A 54 17.11 25.92 -6.77
C LYS A 54 16.25 24.85 -6.10
N ALA A 55 15.04 24.62 -6.61
CA ALA A 55 14.09 23.70 -6.01
C ALA A 55 14.74 22.32 -5.79
N ARG A 56 14.58 21.80 -4.58
CA ARG A 56 15.09 20.49 -4.17
C ARG A 56 14.10 19.78 -3.27
N ILE A 57 14.07 18.45 -3.41
CA ILE A 57 13.37 17.58 -2.47
C ILE A 57 14.28 17.38 -1.26
N TYR A 58 13.69 17.44 -0.08
CA TYR A 58 14.30 17.07 1.18
C TYR A 58 13.45 15.97 1.82
N THR A 59 14.05 14.80 2.00
CA THR A 59 13.45 13.63 2.64
C THR A 59 14.18 13.38 3.96
N GLY A 60 13.46 12.94 5.00
CA GLY A 60 14.07 12.57 6.28
C GLY A 60 14.88 11.27 6.22
N ASP A 61 14.58 10.42 5.23
CA ASP A 61 15.14 9.09 5.06
C ASP A 61 16.27 9.07 4.00
N ASN A 62 17.21 8.11 4.15
CA ASN A 62 18.38 7.96 3.27
C ASN A 62 18.06 7.41 1.86
N VAL A 63 16.84 6.91 1.61
CA VAL A 63 16.46 6.33 0.32
C VAL A 63 15.53 7.27 -0.43
N GLU A 64 15.98 7.78 -1.58
CA GLU A 64 15.20 8.65 -2.45
C GLU A 64 14.41 7.82 -3.48
N TYR A 65 13.15 7.49 -3.18
CA TYR A 65 12.25 6.81 -4.12
C TYR A 65 11.77 7.70 -5.28
N ILE A 66 11.86 9.01 -5.11
CA ILE A 66 11.29 10.02 -5.99
C ILE A 66 12.30 11.11 -6.31
N GLU A 67 12.10 11.79 -7.44
CA GLU A 67 12.93 12.91 -7.86
C GLU A 67 12.09 14.05 -8.45
N LEU A 68 12.64 15.27 -8.39
CA LEU A 68 12.03 16.46 -8.96
C LEU A 68 12.66 16.80 -10.31
N ASN A 69 11.89 16.67 -11.39
CA ASN A 69 12.29 17.17 -12.70
C ASN A 69 11.95 18.67 -12.80
N LYS A 70 12.98 19.52 -12.63
CA LYS A 70 12.87 20.99 -12.63
C LYS A 70 12.60 21.58 -14.02
N GLU A 71 12.85 20.81 -15.08
CA GLU A 71 12.62 21.26 -16.45
C GLU A 71 11.15 21.17 -16.83
N ARG A 72 10.51 20.08 -16.40
CA ARG A 72 9.10 19.79 -16.67
C ARG A 72 8.18 20.20 -15.53
N GLY A 73 8.72 20.45 -14.33
CA GLY A 73 7.94 20.83 -13.15
C GLY A 73 7.15 19.67 -12.56
N VAL A 74 7.66 18.44 -12.70
CA VAL A 74 6.97 17.20 -12.31
C VAL A 74 7.80 16.37 -11.35
N ILE A 75 7.13 15.57 -10.53
CA ILE A 75 7.76 14.55 -9.68
C ILE A 75 7.75 13.23 -10.43
N LEU A 76 8.90 12.55 -10.45
CA LEU A 76 9.09 11.26 -11.12
C LEU A 76 9.53 10.18 -10.13
N ILE A 77 9.28 8.92 -10.48
CA ILE A 77 9.79 7.76 -9.76
C ILE A 77 11.28 7.60 -10.06
N LYS A 78 12.12 7.66 -9.02
CA LYS A 78 13.58 7.45 -9.14
C LYS A 78 13.92 5.97 -8.99
N GLU A 79 13.34 5.32 -7.99
CA GLU A 79 13.52 3.91 -7.69
C GLU A 79 12.17 3.21 -7.53
N ARG A 80 12.15 1.91 -7.85
CA ARG A 80 10.94 1.09 -7.73
C ARG A 80 10.52 1.03 -6.26
N ILE A 81 9.25 1.34 -6.00
CA ILE A 81 8.68 1.32 -4.64
C ILE A 81 8.04 -0.04 -4.43
N ASP A 82 8.53 -0.74 -3.41
CA ASP A 82 7.96 -1.95 -2.83
C ASP A 82 7.29 -1.52 -1.50
N ARG A 83 5.97 -1.65 -1.42
CA ARG A 83 5.19 -1.11 -0.30
C ARG A 83 5.41 -1.93 0.96
N GLU A 84 5.62 -3.23 0.83
CA GLU A 84 5.86 -4.16 1.92
C GLU A 84 7.23 -3.91 2.53
N ALA A 85 8.25 -3.58 1.72
CA ALA A 85 9.55 -3.15 2.21
C ALA A 85 9.51 -1.75 2.87
N LEU A 86 8.66 -0.84 2.38
CA LEU A 86 8.57 0.54 2.87
C LEU A 86 7.78 0.66 4.18
N CYS A 87 6.60 0.06 4.25
CA CYS A 87 5.64 0.24 5.35
C CYS A 87 5.24 -1.07 6.04
N GLY A 88 5.58 -2.23 5.44
CA GLY A 88 5.10 -3.53 5.88
C GLY A 88 3.57 -3.58 5.90
N GLN A 89 3.02 -3.96 7.05
CA GLN A 89 1.56 -4.05 7.27
C GLN A 89 0.91 -2.71 7.65
N THR A 90 1.68 -1.62 7.73
CA THR A 90 1.19 -0.32 8.19
C THR A 90 0.31 0.34 7.13
N THR A 91 -0.90 0.76 7.53
CA THR A 91 -1.83 1.49 6.66
C THR A 91 -2.32 2.77 7.35
N PRO A 92 -2.36 3.92 6.64
CA PRO A 92 -1.94 4.15 5.25
C PRO A 92 -0.41 4.18 5.09
N CYS A 93 0.09 3.73 3.93
CA CYS A 93 1.51 3.80 3.57
C CYS A 93 1.75 5.07 2.74
N ALA A 94 2.68 5.93 3.18
CA ALA A 94 2.95 7.18 2.49
C ALA A 94 4.40 7.62 2.63
N LEU A 95 4.92 8.22 1.54
CA LEU A 95 6.17 8.95 1.53
C LEU A 95 5.91 10.42 1.90
N HIS A 96 6.67 10.92 2.87
CA HIS A 96 6.60 12.30 3.32
C HIS A 96 7.89 13.04 3.03
N PHE A 97 7.79 14.14 2.29
CA PHE A 97 8.95 14.95 1.94
C PHE A 97 8.57 16.42 1.77
N GLN A 98 9.58 17.26 1.71
CA GLN A 98 9.44 18.70 1.58
C GLN A 98 10.13 19.17 0.31
N ILE A 99 9.51 20.12 -0.39
CA ILE A 99 10.15 20.81 -1.50
C ILE A 99 10.54 22.20 -1.01
N ILE A 100 11.82 22.49 -1.10
CA ILE A 100 12.41 23.74 -0.64
C ILE A 100 12.85 24.55 -1.85
N LEU A 101 12.40 25.79 -1.92
CA LEU A 101 12.90 26.80 -2.85
C LEU A 101 13.65 27.86 -2.05
N GLU A 102 14.74 28.37 -2.60
CA GLU A 102 15.59 29.41 -2.06
C GLU A 102 15.26 30.77 -2.71
N ASN A 103 15.61 31.86 -2.02
CA ASN A 103 15.56 33.24 -2.53
C ASN A 103 14.26 33.63 -3.28
N PRO A 104 13.14 33.90 -2.58
CA PRO A 104 12.93 33.77 -1.13
C PRO A 104 12.71 32.31 -0.70
N MET A 105 12.92 32.04 0.58
CA MET A 105 12.72 30.68 1.12
C MET A 105 11.23 30.32 1.10
N GLN A 106 10.89 29.20 0.47
CA GLN A 106 9.55 28.62 0.46
C GLN A 106 9.63 27.13 0.72
N LEU A 107 8.68 26.60 1.49
CA LEU A 107 8.64 25.20 1.88
C LEU A 107 7.25 24.63 1.65
N TYR A 108 7.19 23.55 0.86
CA TYR A 108 5.95 22.86 0.53
C TYR A 108 6.01 21.44 1.04
N ARG A 109 5.00 21.02 1.81
CA ARG A 109 4.89 19.64 2.30
C ARG A 109 4.16 18.81 1.27
N VAL A 110 4.76 17.70 0.86
CA VAL A 110 4.19 16.77 -0.11
C VAL A 110 4.07 15.41 0.53
N THR A 111 2.93 14.76 0.31
CA THR A 111 2.64 13.41 0.73
C THR A 111 2.28 12.58 -0.49
N VAL A 112 2.94 11.44 -0.67
CA VAL A 112 2.62 10.49 -1.75
C VAL A 112 2.16 9.20 -1.09
N GLU A 113 0.86 8.93 -1.17
CA GLU A 113 0.29 7.67 -0.69
C GLU A 113 0.60 6.55 -1.69
N VAL A 114 1.13 5.44 -1.17
CA VAL A 114 1.47 4.26 -1.95
C VAL A 114 0.35 3.24 -1.80
N THR A 115 -0.37 2.98 -2.89
CA THR A 115 -1.46 2.01 -2.90
C THR A 115 -0.94 0.62 -3.22
N ASP A 116 -1.44 -0.33 -2.47
CA ASP A 116 -1.15 -1.75 -2.59
C ASP A 116 -1.59 -2.31 -3.96
N ILE A 117 -0.70 -3.06 -4.60
CA ILE A 117 -0.99 -3.94 -5.74
C ILE A 117 -0.88 -5.37 -5.24
N ASN A 118 -1.80 -6.23 -5.69
CA ASN A 118 -1.69 -7.67 -5.50
C ASN A 118 -0.53 -8.27 -6.34
N ASP A 119 0.70 -8.18 -5.84
CA ASP A 119 1.90 -8.74 -6.44
C ASP A 119 2.56 -9.83 -5.59
N ASN A 120 2.17 -9.98 -4.32
CA ASN A 120 2.50 -11.13 -3.51
C ASN A 120 1.48 -12.26 -3.72
N ALA A 121 1.93 -13.50 -3.49
CA ALA A 121 1.06 -14.67 -3.56
C ALA A 121 1.02 -15.33 -2.19
N PRO A 122 -0.15 -15.78 -1.71
CA PRO A 122 -0.26 -16.48 -0.43
C PRO A 122 0.69 -17.68 -0.35
N MET A 123 1.43 -17.81 0.75
CA MET A 123 2.37 -18.90 1.01
C MET A 123 2.03 -19.64 2.31
N PHE A 124 2.11 -20.97 2.31
CA PHE A 124 2.02 -21.77 3.53
C PHE A 124 3.40 -21.96 4.17
N SER A 125 3.44 -22.02 5.50
CA SER A 125 4.64 -22.33 6.30
C SER A 125 5.26 -23.67 5.96
N LYS A 126 4.43 -24.68 5.68
CA LYS A 126 4.87 -26.04 5.34
C LYS A 126 4.61 -26.36 3.89
N ALA A 127 5.56 -27.06 3.29
CA ALA A 127 5.42 -27.51 1.92
C ALA A 127 4.46 -28.70 1.77
N GLU A 128 4.40 -29.55 2.78
CA GLU A 128 3.50 -30.69 2.84
C GLU A 128 2.81 -30.67 4.20
N MET A 129 1.51 -30.92 4.22
CA MET A 129 0.76 -31.15 5.46
C MET A 129 0.30 -32.60 5.45
N ARG A 130 0.72 -33.35 6.47
CA ARG A 130 0.29 -34.72 6.71
C ARG A 130 -0.72 -34.72 7.84
N PHE A 131 -1.84 -35.38 7.61
CA PHE A 131 -2.87 -35.60 8.62
C PHE A 131 -2.97 -37.09 8.88
N GLU A 132 -2.75 -37.46 10.14
CA GLU A 132 -3.05 -38.79 10.66
C GLU A 132 -4.43 -38.70 11.31
N ILE A 133 -5.38 -39.43 10.74
CA ILE A 133 -6.78 -39.42 11.18
C ILE A 133 -7.10 -40.80 11.72
N ASN A 134 -7.54 -40.85 12.98
CA ASN A 134 -8.00 -42.08 13.61
C ASN A 134 -9.27 -42.58 12.90
N GLU A 135 -9.32 -43.85 12.52
CA GLU A 135 -10.50 -44.48 11.92
C GLU A 135 -11.77 -44.38 12.79
N LEU A 136 -11.63 -44.27 14.12
CA LEU A 136 -12.72 -44.09 15.09
C LEU A 136 -13.18 -42.62 15.22
N SER A 137 -12.65 -41.71 14.40
CA SER A 137 -13.05 -40.31 14.41
C SER A 137 -14.53 -40.15 14.11
N SER A 138 -15.24 -39.41 14.97
CA SER A 138 -16.67 -39.16 14.79
C SER A 138 -16.99 -38.46 13.47
N SER A 139 -18.13 -38.79 12.86
CA SER A 139 -18.62 -38.09 11.67
C SER A 139 -18.79 -36.59 11.98
N GLY A 140 -18.30 -35.74 11.08
CA GLY A 140 -18.27 -34.29 11.29
C GLY A 140 -17.06 -33.77 12.09
N ALA A 141 -16.08 -34.62 12.41
CA ALA A 141 -14.79 -34.19 12.93
C ALA A 141 -14.15 -33.12 12.02
N ARG A 142 -13.59 -32.07 12.65
CA ARG A 142 -12.99 -30.93 11.95
C ARG A 142 -11.48 -30.93 12.15
N PHE A 143 -10.74 -30.79 11.05
CA PHE A 143 -9.29 -30.68 11.06
C PHE A 143 -8.87 -29.28 10.61
N ILE A 144 -8.02 -28.64 11.40
CA ILE A 144 -7.55 -27.28 11.14
C ILE A 144 -6.38 -27.36 10.16
N LEU A 145 -6.46 -26.60 9.06
CA LEU A 145 -5.32 -26.36 8.17
C LEU A 145 -4.51 -25.16 8.68
N GLU A 146 -3.20 -25.19 8.50
CA GLU A 146 -2.36 -24.00 8.69
C GLU A 146 -2.81 -22.89 7.71
N ARG A 147 -2.85 -21.65 8.20
CA ARG A 147 -3.21 -20.49 7.38
C ARG A 147 -2.05 -20.15 6.45
N ALA A 148 -2.35 -19.79 5.20
CA ALA A 148 -1.37 -19.11 4.35
C ALA A 148 -1.04 -17.71 4.91
N ILE A 149 0.12 -17.18 4.54
CA ILE A 149 0.61 -15.84 4.83
C ILE A 149 0.68 -15.09 3.50
N ASP A 150 0.13 -13.89 3.45
CA ASP A 150 0.27 -12.96 2.33
C ASP A 150 0.73 -11.62 2.92
N HIS A 151 1.63 -10.93 2.23
CA HIS A 151 2.15 -9.65 2.69
C HIS A 151 1.33 -8.47 2.17
N ASP A 152 0.51 -8.66 1.14
CA ASP A 152 -0.43 -7.64 0.67
C ASP A 152 -1.47 -7.31 1.75
N VAL A 153 -2.01 -6.09 1.73
CA VAL A 153 -3.01 -5.65 2.72
C VAL A 153 -4.39 -5.38 2.12
N GLY A 154 -5.37 -5.21 3.02
CA GLY A 154 -6.71 -4.79 2.64
C GLY A 154 -7.41 -5.82 1.76
N ARG A 155 -7.83 -5.41 0.57
CA ARG A 155 -8.56 -6.29 -0.36
C ARG A 155 -7.65 -7.24 -1.14
N ASN A 156 -6.36 -6.94 -1.23
CA ASN A 156 -5.39 -7.72 -1.98
C ASN A 156 -4.76 -8.82 -1.11
N GLY A 157 -4.64 -8.56 0.20
CA GLY A 157 -4.22 -9.56 1.18
C GLY A 157 -5.15 -10.78 1.32
N LEU A 158 -4.76 -11.69 2.21
CA LEU A 158 -5.44 -12.98 2.43
C LEU A 158 -6.97 -12.83 2.62
N GLN A 159 -7.73 -13.29 1.64
CA GLN A 159 -9.17 -13.50 1.80
C GLN A 159 -9.45 -14.95 2.16
N ILE A 160 -9.98 -15.20 3.35
CA ILE A 160 -10.33 -16.55 3.82
C ILE A 160 -11.68 -16.94 3.23
N VAL A 161 -11.71 -17.99 2.42
CA VAL A 161 -12.94 -18.63 1.95
C VAL A 161 -12.96 -20.06 2.48
N TYR A 162 -14.10 -20.45 3.07
CA TYR A 162 -14.32 -21.79 3.58
C TYR A 162 -14.92 -22.67 2.48
N PHE A 163 -14.28 -23.78 2.19
CA PHE A 163 -14.86 -24.83 1.36
C PHE A 163 -15.02 -26.11 2.16
N LEU A 164 -16.20 -26.70 2.02
CA LEU A 164 -16.55 -27.97 2.62
C LEU A 164 -16.18 -29.05 1.62
N HIS A 165 -15.10 -29.79 1.88
CA HIS A 165 -14.80 -30.97 1.08
C HIS A 165 -15.23 -32.23 1.82
N PHE A 166 -16.01 -33.05 1.12
CA PHE A 166 -16.59 -34.28 1.62
C PHE A 166 -15.79 -35.46 1.06
N TYR A 167 -15.12 -36.21 1.93
CA TYR A 167 -14.46 -37.45 1.52
C TYR A 167 -15.37 -38.64 1.82
N TYR A 168 -15.66 -39.43 0.78
CA TYR A 168 -16.34 -40.71 0.88
C TYR A 168 -15.30 -41.83 0.71
N SER A 169 -15.20 -42.70 1.71
CA SER A 169 -14.50 -43.98 1.58
C SER A 169 -15.52 -45.10 1.72
N ASN A 170 -15.31 -46.23 1.04
CA ASN A 170 -16.24 -47.37 1.04
C ASN A 170 -16.40 -48.04 2.43
N TYR A 171 -15.64 -47.62 3.45
CA TYR A 171 -15.65 -48.22 4.79
C TYR A 171 -16.25 -47.32 5.89
N TYR A 172 -16.29 -45.98 5.73
CA TYR A 172 -16.75 -45.07 6.80
C TYR A 172 -17.41 -43.79 6.26
N SER A 173 -18.29 -43.25 7.11
CA SER A 173 -19.18 -42.10 6.87
C SER A 173 -18.44 -40.78 6.60
N LEU A 174 -19.16 -39.89 5.92
CA LEU A 174 -18.78 -38.55 5.45
C LEU A 174 -17.85 -37.75 6.39
N PHE A 175 -16.61 -37.49 5.95
CA PHE A 175 -15.68 -36.59 6.65
C PHE A 175 -15.73 -35.18 6.06
N LEU A 176 -15.76 -34.16 6.93
CA LEU A 176 -15.77 -32.75 6.55
C LEU A 176 -14.37 -32.14 6.74
N LEU A 177 -13.65 -31.96 5.64
CA LEU A 177 -12.45 -31.14 5.62
C LEU A 177 -12.87 -29.70 5.37
N VAL A 178 -12.83 -28.86 6.41
CA VAL A 178 -12.96 -27.41 6.26
C VAL A 178 -11.64 -26.90 5.71
N SER A 179 -11.59 -26.66 4.41
CA SER A 179 -10.42 -26.08 3.78
C SER A 179 -10.56 -24.56 3.80
N LEU A 180 -9.60 -23.87 4.45
CA LEU A 180 -9.38 -22.44 4.25
C LEU A 180 -8.66 -22.28 2.91
N PHE A 181 -9.38 -21.90 1.85
CA PHE A 181 -8.74 -21.43 0.62
C PHE A 181 -8.60 -19.91 0.69
N CYS A 182 -7.38 -19.44 0.41
CA CYS A 182 -7.16 -18.02 0.20
C CYS A 182 -7.54 -17.66 -1.24
N THR A 183 -8.03 -16.44 -1.49
CA THR A 183 -8.15 -15.91 -2.85
C THR A 183 -7.42 -14.59 -2.97
N ALA A 184 -6.36 -14.53 -3.77
CA ALA A 184 -5.80 -13.28 -4.28
C ALA A 184 -6.05 -13.23 -5.80
N LYS A 185 -6.74 -12.20 -6.30
CA LYS A 185 -7.09 -12.07 -7.73
C LYS A 185 -6.00 -11.28 -8.50
N ASN A 186 -5.14 -12.03 -9.18
CA ASN A 186 -4.37 -11.75 -10.42
C ASN A 186 -3.21 -10.71 -10.41
N LYS A 187 -2.07 -11.05 -11.05
CA LYS A 187 -1.74 -10.36 -12.32
C LYS A 187 -1.54 -11.22 -13.59
N LYS A 188 -1.12 -12.50 -13.58
CA LYS A 188 -1.06 -13.34 -14.82
C LYS A 188 -1.13 -14.86 -14.57
N ASN A 189 -2.28 -15.41 -14.20
CA ASN A 189 -2.49 -16.87 -13.99
C ASN A 189 -1.78 -17.47 -12.76
N LYS A 190 -2.03 -16.94 -11.56
CA LYS A 190 -1.86 -17.73 -10.33
C LYS A 190 -3.18 -17.76 -9.60
N LYS A 191 -3.96 -18.80 -9.92
CA LYS A 191 -5.12 -19.20 -9.14
C LYS A 191 -4.60 -19.60 -7.75
N CYS A 192 -5.31 -19.23 -6.69
CA CYS A 192 -5.14 -19.95 -5.43
C CYS A 192 -5.66 -21.37 -5.66
N TYR A 193 -4.73 -22.26 -6.00
CA TYR A 193 -5.00 -23.67 -6.12
C TYR A 193 -5.04 -24.23 -4.70
N ALA A 194 -6.20 -24.74 -4.33
CA ALA A 194 -6.33 -25.86 -3.41
C ALA A 194 -5.46 -27.10 -3.72
N SER A 195 -4.65 -27.05 -4.77
CA SER A 195 -4.03 -28.21 -5.38
C SER A 195 -2.79 -27.78 -6.17
N SER A 196 -1.69 -27.57 -5.47
CA SER A 196 -0.38 -27.92 -6.02
C SER A 196 0.41 -28.86 -5.11
N ARG A 197 -0.10 -29.22 -3.92
CA ARG A 197 0.68 -30.03 -2.98
C ARG A 197 -0.22 -31.14 -2.44
N ARG A 198 0.24 -32.38 -2.64
CA ARG A 198 -0.50 -33.62 -2.38
C ARG A 198 -0.96 -33.63 -0.92
N LEU A 199 -2.27 -33.62 -0.69
CA LEU A 199 -2.83 -33.94 0.61
C LEU A 199 -2.79 -35.46 0.75
N PHE A 200 -1.94 -35.96 1.65
CA PHE A 200 -1.93 -37.36 2.02
C PHE A 200 -2.72 -37.53 3.31
N ILE A 201 -3.88 -38.17 3.19
CA ILE A 201 -4.69 -38.59 4.32
C ILE A 201 -4.32 -40.04 4.58
N TYR A 202 -3.72 -40.31 5.74
CA TYR A 202 -3.47 -41.66 6.21
C TYR A 202 -4.50 -41.99 7.29
N LEU A 203 -5.28 -43.04 7.04
CA LEU A 203 -6.19 -43.62 8.02
C LEU A 203 -5.42 -44.69 8.80
N PHE A 204 -5.46 -44.59 10.12
CA PHE A 204 -4.84 -45.55 11.04
C PHE A 204 -5.84 -46.01 12.10
#